data_AF-A0A0A9BGJ3-F1
#
_entry.id   AF-A0A0A9BGJ3-F1
#
_cell.length_a   1.000
_cell.length_b   1.000
_cell.length_c   1.000
_cell.angle_alpha   90.00
_cell.angle_beta   90.00
_cell.angle_gamma   90.00
#
_symmetry.space_group_name_H-M   'P 1'
#
loop_
_entity.id
_entity.type
_entity.pdbx_description
1 polymer ?
#
loop_
_entity_poly.entity_id
_entity_poly.type
_entity_poly.pdbx_seq_one_letter_code
_entity_poly.pdbx_strand_id
1 'polypeptide(L)'
;MPMIREASQVHGMIMKTELYLDHVVKEALISTYANVGAIQLCEKAFEEVGTVSNRSIWSAFISGVSSHSLQRSIELLRGMFHQGLRPNEKCYASIVQEYGC
;
A
#
# COMPACT_ATOMS: atom_id res chain seq x y z
N MET A 1 7.09 -17.96 6.47
CA MET A 1 6.14 -16.83 6.39
C MET A 1 4.87 -17.29 5.67
N PRO A 2 3.96 -18.03 6.34
CA PRO A 2 2.72 -18.54 5.73
C PRO A 2 1.91 -17.42 5.06
N MET A 3 1.72 -16.29 5.76
CA MET A 3 0.82 -15.20 5.35
C MET A 3 0.99 -14.67 3.91
N ILE A 4 2.22 -14.67 3.36
CA ILE A 4 2.48 -14.21 1.98
C ILE A 4 1.90 -15.18 0.94
N ARG A 5 1.92 -16.49 1.24
CA ARG A 5 1.39 -17.51 0.34
C ARG A 5 -0.13 -17.38 0.22
N GLU A 6 -0.84 -17.26 1.34
CA GLU A 6 -2.30 -17.06 1.31
C GLU A 6 -2.65 -15.71 0.67
N ALA A 7 -1.94 -14.62 1.00
CA ALA A 7 -2.13 -13.33 0.35
C ALA A 7 -1.96 -13.41 -1.17
N SER A 8 -1.00 -14.18 -1.67
CA SER A 8 -0.77 -14.35 -3.11
C SER A 8 -1.86 -15.18 -3.80
N GLN A 9 -2.44 -16.16 -3.11
CA GLN A 9 -3.60 -16.90 -3.62
C GLN A 9 -4.83 -16.00 -3.72
N VAL A 10 -5.09 -15.21 -2.67
CA VAL A 10 -6.18 -14.22 -2.65
C VAL A 10 -5.97 -13.16 -3.71
N HIS A 11 -4.75 -12.64 -3.87
CA HIS A 11 -4.40 -11.71 -4.94
C HIS A 11 -4.73 -12.29 -6.32
N GLY A 12 -4.29 -13.52 -6.62
CA GLY A 12 -4.61 -14.18 -7.88
C GLY A 12 -6.12 -14.32 -8.12
N MET A 13 -6.90 -14.59 -7.07
CA MET A 13 -8.37 -14.62 -7.15
C MET A 13 -8.97 -13.25 -7.42
N ILE A 14 -8.50 -12.21 -6.72
CA ILE A 14 -8.93 -10.81 -6.91
C ILE A 14 -8.75 -10.38 -8.37
N MET A 15 -7.60 -10.71 -8.97
CA MET A 15 -7.34 -10.37 -10.37
C MET A 15 -8.23 -11.16 -11.34
N LYS A 16 -8.38 -12.48 -11.13
CA LYS A 16 -9.19 -13.35 -12.00
C LYS A 16 -10.69 -13.04 -11.99
N THR A 17 -11.18 -12.49 -10.89
CA THR A 17 -12.61 -12.22 -10.67
C THR A 17 -12.95 -10.74 -10.82
N GLU A 18 -11.98 -9.91 -11.22
CA GLU A 18 -12.13 -8.46 -11.36
C GLU A 18 -12.57 -7.72 -10.09
N LEU A 19 -12.47 -8.39 -8.92
CA LEU A 19 -12.74 -7.75 -7.62
C LEU A 19 -11.78 -6.60 -7.34
N TYR A 20 -10.64 -6.52 -8.04
CA TYR A 20 -9.77 -5.36 -7.98
C TYR A 20 -10.50 -4.08 -8.38
N LEU A 21 -11.63 -4.09 -9.10
CA LEU A 21 -12.37 -2.86 -9.41
C LEU A 21 -12.97 -2.17 -8.16
N ASP A 22 -13.16 -2.91 -7.07
CA ASP A 22 -13.63 -2.38 -5.80
C ASP A 22 -12.48 -1.73 -5.01
N HIS A 23 -12.61 -0.45 -4.66
CA HIS A 23 -11.57 0.30 -3.94
C HIS A 23 -11.25 -0.26 -2.56
N VAL A 24 -12.22 -0.84 -1.85
CA VAL A 24 -12.02 -1.47 -0.54
C VAL A 24 -11.18 -2.73 -0.71
N VAL A 25 -11.45 -3.53 -1.76
CA VAL A 25 -10.65 -4.71 -2.08
C VAL A 25 -9.21 -4.32 -2.45
N LYS A 26 -9.01 -3.28 -3.28
CA LYS A 26 -7.67 -2.75 -3.58
C LYS A 26 -6.93 -2.34 -2.30
N GLU A 27 -7.56 -1.52 -1.46
CA GLU A 27 -6.95 -1.03 -0.22
C GLU A 27 -6.56 -2.18 0.73
N ALA A 28 -7.43 -3.17 0.88
CA ALA A 28 -7.19 -4.35 1.71
C ALA A 28 -6.01 -5.20 1.19
N LEU A 29 -5.93 -5.40 -0.13
CA LEU A 29 -4.83 -6.14 -0.76
C LEU A 29 -3.48 -5.45 -0.54
N ILE A 30 -3.42 -4.13 -0.76
CA ILE A 30 -2.23 -3.31 -0.53
C ILE A 30 -1.83 -3.34 0.94
N SER A 31 -2.78 -3.11 1.85
CA SER A 31 -2.53 -3.15 3.30
C SER A 31 -1.99 -4.51 3.73
N THR A 32 -2.49 -5.61 3.15
CA THR A 32 -2.04 -6.96 3.47
C THR A 32 -0.56 -7.14 3.17
N TYR A 33 -0.10 -6.77 1.97
CA TYR A 33 1.31 -6.88 1.60
C TYR A 33 2.22 -5.90 2.36
N ALA A 34 1.73 -4.67 2.60
CA ALA A 34 2.49 -3.68 3.35
C ALA A 34 2.70 -4.09 4.82
N ASN A 35 1.66 -4.62 5.48
CA ASN A 35 1.74 -5.04 6.89
C ASN A 35 2.73 -6.20 7.12
N VAL A 36 2.86 -7.12 6.16
CA VAL A 36 3.82 -8.23 6.25
C VAL A 36 5.23 -7.87 5.78
N GLY A 37 5.46 -6.60 5.40
CA GLY A 37 6.77 -6.12 4.93
C GLY A 37 7.17 -6.65 3.56
N ALA A 38 6.24 -7.23 2.80
CA ALA A 38 6.49 -7.71 1.44
C ALA A 38 6.42 -6.56 0.43
N ILE A 39 7.35 -5.60 0.56
CA ILE A 39 7.34 -4.32 -0.18
C ILE A 39 7.24 -4.54 -1.69
N GLN A 40 8.03 -5.47 -2.25
CA GLN A 40 8.02 -5.72 -3.70
C GLN A 40 6.67 -6.27 -4.18
N LEU A 41 6.00 -7.10 -3.38
CA LEU A 41 4.67 -7.61 -3.72
C LEU A 41 3.60 -6.54 -3.56
N CYS A 42 3.76 -5.65 -2.58
CA CYS A 42 2.88 -4.49 -2.40
C CYS A 42 2.97 -3.54 -3.60
N GLU A 43 4.18 -3.23 -4.07
CA GLU A 43 4.41 -2.41 -5.27
C GLU A 43 3.78 -3.04 -6.51
N LYS A 44 4.05 -4.33 -6.72
CA LYS A 44 3.47 -5.08 -7.83
C LYS A 44 1.94 -5.04 -7.79
N ALA A 45 1.33 -5.33 -6.64
CA ALA A 45 -0.11 -5.26 -6.48
C ALA A 45 -0.65 -3.84 -6.75
N PHE A 46 0.07 -2.81 -6.30
CA PHE A 46 -0.29 -1.41 -6.50
C PHE A 46 -0.31 -1.00 -7.98
N GLU A 47 0.62 -1.54 -8.76
CA GLU A 47 0.66 -1.39 -10.22
C GLU A 47 -0.45 -2.18 -10.91
N GLU A 48 -0.64 -3.46 -10.54
CA GLU A 48 -1.60 -4.38 -11.15
C GLU A 48 -3.06 -3.93 -10.97
N VAL A 49 -3.43 -3.41 -9.80
CA VAL A 49 -4.81 -2.97 -9.55
C VAL A 49 -5.15 -1.60 -10.16
N GLY A 50 -4.18 -0.93 -10.81
CA GLY A 50 -4.39 0.35 -11.49
C GLY A 50 -4.85 1.46 -10.54
N THR A 51 -3.90 2.23 -10.00
CA THR A 51 -4.20 3.27 -9.02
C THR A 51 -4.23 4.66 -9.65
N VAL A 52 -5.38 5.07 -10.18
CA VAL A 52 -5.65 6.47 -10.52
C VAL A 52 -6.19 7.16 -9.26
N SER A 53 -5.37 8.01 -8.65
CA SER A 53 -5.77 9.07 -7.72
C SER A 53 -6.62 8.73 -6.46
N ASN A 54 -6.51 7.53 -5.86
CA ASN A 54 -7.22 7.25 -4.61
C ASN A 54 -6.36 7.53 -3.36
N ARG A 55 -6.71 8.58 -2.61
CA ARG A 55 -6.01 9.00 -1.38
C ARG A 55 -5.85 7.88 -0.34
N SER A 56 -6.88 7.07 -0.10
CA SER A 56 -6.88 6.05 0.95
C SER A 56 -5.90 4.92 0.64
N ILE A 57 -5.89 4.43 -0.62
CA ILE A 57 -4.98 3.37 -1.05
C ILE A 57 -3.51 3.82 -0.95
N TRP A 58 -3.20 5.04 -1.40
CA TRP A 58 -1.86 5.62 -1.25
C TRP A 58 -1.45 5.75 0.22
N SER A 59 -2.37 6.23 1.08
CA SER A 59 -2.10 6.39 2.50
C SER A 59 -1.88 5.05 3.20
N ALA A 60 -2.66 4.02 2.85
CA ALA A 60 -2.48 2.66 3.37
C ALA A 60 -1.13 2.06 2.95
N PHE A 61 -0.74 2.25 1.69
CA PHE A 61 0.55 1.79 1.18
C PHE A 61 1.72 2.44 1.95
N ILE A 62 1.73 3.78 2.03
CA ILE A 62 2.81 4.51 2.71
C ILE A 62 2.87 4.14 4.19
N SER A 63 1.71 4.04 4.87
CA SER A 63 1.66 3.72 6.29
C SER A 63 2.19 2.33 6.60
N GLY A 64 1.83 1.33 5.80
CA GLY A 64 2.33 -0.02 6.01
C GLY A 64 3.82 -0.14 5.68
N VAL A 65 4.31 0.58 4.66
CA VAL A 65 5.73 0.57 4.29
C VAL A 65 6.59 1.33 5.30
N SER A 66 6.10 2.38 5.97
CA SER A 66 6.93 3.20 6.87
C SER A 66 7.57 2.39 7.99
N SER A 67 6.86 1.38 8.54
CA SER A 67 7.38 0.49 9.58
C SER A 67 8.41 -0.53 9.10
N HIS A 68 8.65 -0.65 7.79
CA HIS A 68 9.65 -1.54 7.20
C HIS A 68 10.77 -0.77 6.48
N SER A 69 10.47 0.43 5.95
CA SER A 69 11.43 1.29 5.27
C SER A 69 10.96 2.74 5.24
N LEU A 70 11.54 3.57 6.12
CA LEU A 70 11.31 5.01 6.11
C LEU A 70 11.69 5.64 4.76
N GLN A 71 12.86 5.28 4.22
CA GLN A 71 13.33 5.79 2.93
C GLN A 71 12.32 5.54 1.81
N ARG A 72 11.79 4.30 1.72
CA ARG A 72 10.81 3.97 0.68
C ARG A 72 9.48 4.69 0.89
N SER A 73 9.04 4.82 2.14
CA SER A 73 7.81 5.55 2.47
C SER A 73 7.88 7.02 2.06
N ILE A 74 9.05 7.68 2.16
CA ILE A 74 9.28 9.05 1.71
C ILE A 74 9.21 9.16 0.19
N GLU A 75 9.76 8.19 -0.54
CA GLU A 75 9.68 8.15 -2.01
C GLU A 75 8.22 8.00 -2.48
N LEU A 76 7.46 7.11 -1.84
CA LEU A 76 6.03 6.94 -2.10
C LEU A 76 5.25 8.21 -1.75
N LEU A 77 5.57 8.86 -0.63
CA LEU A 77 4.98 10.14 -0.23
C LEU A 77 5.22 11.23 -1.29
N ARG A 78 6.45 11.31 -1.84
CA ARG A 78 6.74 12.21 -2.95
C ARG A 78 5.90 11.86 -4.18
N GLY A 79 5.77 10.58 -4.52
CA GLY A 79 4.90 10.13 -5.61
C GLY A 79 3.44 10.56 -5.42
N MET A 80 2.91 10.43 -4.20
CA MET A 80 1.56 10.86 -3.84
C MET A 80 1.35 12.35 -4.09
N PHE A 81 2.33 13.18 -3.72
CA PHE A 81 2.25 14.63 -3.94
C PHE A 81 2.31 15.00 -5.43
N HIS A 82 3.11 14.31 -6.25
CA HIS A 82 3.15 14.53 -7.70
C HIS A 82 1.81 14.20 -8.37
N GLN A 83 1.03 13.27 -7.81
CA GLN A 83 -0.32 12.95 -8.26
C GLN A 83 -1.39 13.94 -7.76
N GLY A 84 -0.99 15.03 -7.10
CA GLY A 84 -1.92 16.02 -6.53
C GLY A 84 -2.66 15.54 -5.28
N LEU A 85 -2.30 14.37 -4.73
CA LEU A 85 -2.91 13.82 -3.53
C LEU A 85 -2.26 14.37 -2.26
N ARG A 86 -2.94 14.22 -1.11
CA ARG A 86 -2.43 14.56 0.22
C ARG A 86 -2.65 13.39 1.18
N PRO A 87 -1.66 13.03 2.02
CA PRO A 87 -1.80 11.98 3.00
C PRO A 87 -2.96 12.26 3.96
N ASN A 88 -3.59 11.20 4.45
CA ASN A 88 -4.49 11.31 5.60
C ASN A 88 -3.69 11.37 6.92
N GLU A 89 -4.41 11.60 8.01
CA GLU A 89 -3.83 11.76 9.35
C GLU A 89 -3.05 10.51 9.78
N LYS A 90 -3.54 9.32 9.43
CA LYS A 90 -2.87 8.04 9.73
C LYS A 90 -1.50 7.93 9.06
N CYS A 91 -1.43 8.30 7.77
CA CYS A 91 -0.19 8.27 7.02
C CYS A 91 0.82 9.30 7.51
N TYR A 92 0.38 10.50 7.89
CA TYR A 92 1.28 11.48 8.50
C TYR A 92 1.82 10.98 9.84
N ALA A 93 0.96 10.42 10.68
CA ALA A 93 1.34 9.89 11.99
C ALA A 93 2.37 8.76 11.86
N SER A 94 2.19 7.84 10.92
CA SER A 94 3.10 6.70 10.74
C SER A 94 4.51 7.15 10.34
N ILE A 95 4.64 8.13 9.45
CA ILE A 95 5.95 8.65 9.04
C ILE A 95 6.63 9.40 10.19
N VAL A 96 5.89 10.25 10.91
CA VAL A 96 6.46 11.03 12.03
C VAL A 96 6.94 10.12 13.15
N GLN A 97 6.21 9.04 13.44
CA GLN A 97 6.61 8.06 14.45
C GLN A 97 7.97 7.43 14.14
N GLU A 98 8.20 7.04 12.89
CA GLU A 98 9.47 6.42 12.47
C GLU A 98 10.62 7.44 12.36
N TYR A 99 10.33 8.72 12.20
CA TYR A 99 11.33 9.80 12.23
C TYR A 99 11.79 10.19 13.65
N GLY A 100 10.99 9.86 14.68
CA GLY A 100 11.24 10.25 16.07
C GLY A 100 12.06 9.25 16.89
N CYS A 101 12.42 8.11 16.31
CA CYS A 101 13.22 7.04 16.93
C CYS A 101 14.64 7.03 16.35
#